data_AF-A0A1S2Z8T8-F1
#
_entry.id   AF-A0A1S2Z8T8-F1
#
_cell.length_a   1.000
_cell.length_b   1.000
_cell.length_c   1.000
_cell.angle_alpha   90.00
_cell.angle_beta   90.00
_cell.angle_gamma   90.00
#
_symmetry.space_group_name_H-M   'P 1'
#
loop_
_entity.id
_entity.type
_entity.pdbx_description
1 polymer ?
#
loop_
_entity_poly.entity_id
_entity_poly.type
_entity_poly.pdbx_seq_one_letter_code
_entity_poly.pdbx_strand_id
1 'polypeptide(L)'
;MSRYISLVVFVLCVASTYAIKVVDIDTICKDEDVNTSLCITLLKSKQGADLLTLAQYTIDVLYTEVNNTVKLIKTLIHQFDKDPTAKSHYRECFELFAKPNGAAAVVEEIENKMKGGDYDGMREMTLSITGDYDTCINDDSPGAIPYPDKSLLPKYAKVVNDVANILYVISKFLMGNV
;
A
#
# COMPACT_ATOMS: atom_id res chain seq x y z
N MET A 1 63.48 -2.17 37.42
CA MET A 1 63.32 -1.37 36.20
C MET A 1 62.82 -2.27 35.09
N SER A 2 61.73 -1.85 34.39
CA SER A 2 61.47 -2.15 32.97
C SER A 2 61.06 -3.59 32.58
N ARG A 3 60.00 -3.88 31.81
CA ARG A 3 58.95 -3.10 31.10
C ARG A 3 57.74 -4.02 30.90
N TYR A 4 56.53 -3.54 31.14
CA TYR A 4 55.31 -4.17 30.62
C TYR A 4 55.09 -3.71 29.17
N ILE A 5 55.00 -4.65 28.23
CA ILE A 5 54.63 -4.39 26.84
C ILE A 5 53.10 -4.44 26.78
N SER A 6 52.44 -3.29 26.75
CA SER A 6 51.00 -3.20 26.46
C SER A 6 50.76 -3.47 24.97
N LEU A 7 50.17 -4.63 24.67
CA LEU A 7 49.55 -4.92 23.37
C LEU A 7 48.20 -4.22 23.29
N VAL A 8 48.15 -3.10 22.56
CA VAL A 8 46.88 -2.44 22.22
C VAL A 8 46.28 -3.20 21.02
N VAL A 9 45.27 -4.03 21.29
CA VAL A 9 44.46 -4.66 20.25
C VAL A 9 43.49 -3.60 19.72
N PHE A 10 43.80 -3.01 18.57
CA PHE A 10 42.85 -2.17 17.84
C PHE A 10 41.77 -3.06 17.21
N VAL A 11 40.66 -3.23 17.90
CA VAL A 11 39.44 -3.80 17.33
C VAL A 11 38.87 -2.75 16.38
N LEU A 12 39.06 -2.94 15.08
CA LEU A 12 38.39 -2.17 14.04
C LEU A 12 36.91 -2.59 14.03
N CYS A 13 36.06 -1.86 14.77
CA CYS A 13 34.63 -1.89 14.54
C CYS A 13 34.37 -1.37 13.13
N VAL A 14 34.24 -2.29 12.16
CA VAL A 14 33.63 -1.99 10.87
C VAL A 14 32.16 -1.73 11.17
N ALA A 15 31.82 -0.48 11.48
CA ALA A 15 30.45 -0.03 11.40
C ALA A 15 30.07 -0.17 9.93
N SER A 16 29.34 -1.25 9.61
CA SER A 16 28.66 -1.36 8.32
C SER A 16 27.69 -0.19 8.26
N THR A 17 28.11 0.90 7.63
CA THR A 17 27.18 1.97 7.25
C THR A 17 26.28 1.34 6.21
N TYR A 18 25.14 0.81 6.62
CA TYR A 18 24.05 0.49 5.70
C TYR A 18 23.75 1.80 5.00
N ALA A 19 24.27 1.95 3.78
CA ALA A 19 23.97 3.09 2.94
C ALA A 19 22.45 3.05 2.76
N ILE A 20 21.76 3.98 3.41
CA ILE A 20 20.33 4.16 3.27
C ILE A 20 20.08 4.40 1.79
N LYS A 21 19.43 3.44 1.12
CA LYS A 21 19.15 3.54 -0.32
C LYS A 21 18.12 4.64 -0.50
N VAL A 22 18.59 5.86 -0.76
CA VAL A 22 17.75 6.94 -1.29
C VAL A 22 17.50 6.60 -2.75
N VAL A 23 16.33 6.05 -3.04
CA VAL A 23 15.89 5.76 -4.41
C VAL A 23 15.24 7.01 -4.96
N ASP A 24 15.57 7.33 -6.21
CA ASP A 24 14.97 8.45 -6.91
C ASP A 24 13.47 8.19 -7.16
N ILE A 25 12.62 9.15 -6.80
CA ILE A 25 11.15 9.04 -6.92
C ILE A 25 10.75 8.76 -8.36
N ASP A 26 11.45 9.36 -9.33
CA ASP A 26 11.15 9.14 -10.75
C ASP A 26 11.40 7.68 -11.15
N THR A 27 12.31 6.97 -10.47
CA THR A 27 12.56 5.55 -10.72
C THR A 27 11.41 4.70 -10.18
N ILE A 28 10.88 5.02 -9.00
CA ILE A 28 9.70 4.34 -8.42
C ILE A 28 8.46 4.58 -9.30
N CYS A 29 8.23 5.83 -9.71
CA CYS A 29 6.99 6.20 -10.40
C CYS A 29 6.97 5.92 -11.92
N LYS A 30 8.09 5.41 -12.48
CA LYS A 30 8.18 4.94 -13.87
C LYS A 30 7.82 3.46 -14.05
N ASP A 31 7.61 2.74 -12.96
CA ASP A 31 7.13 1.35 -13.02
C ASP A 31 5.77 1.30 -13.73
N GLU A 32 5.57 0.27 -14.55
CA GLU A 32 4.41 0.13 -15.44
C GLU A 32 3.11 -0.12 -14.67
N ASP A 33 3.21 -0.64 -13.44
CA ASP A 33 2.06 -0.98 -12.60
C ASP A 33 1.47 0.24 -11.87
N VAL A 34 2.06 1.44 -12.04
CA VAL A 34 1.76 2.62 -11.22
C VAL A 34 1.17 3.77 -12.04
N ASN A 35 0.16 4.43 -11.47
CA ASN A 35 -0.28 5.74 -11.94
C ASN A 35 0.82 6.80 -11.69
N THR A 36 1.67 7.03 -12.69
CA THR A 36 2.84 7.92 -12.60
C THR A 36 2.50 9.30 -12.05
N SER A 37 1.40 9.92 -12.49
CA SER A 37 1.03 11.27 -12.06
C SER A 37 0.68 11.32 -10.57
N LEU A 38 -0.11 10.34 -10.10
CA LEU A 38 -0.44 10.22 -8.68
C LEU A 38 0.81 9.92 -7.85
N CYS A 39 1.64 8.97 -8.30
CA CYS A 39 2.86 8.57 -7.61
C CYS A 39 3.81 9.75 -7.42
N ILE A 40 4.09 10.51 -8.48
CA ILE A 40 4.95 11.69 -8.40
C ILE A 40 4.34 12.70 -7.42
N THR A 41 3.05 12.99 -7.55
CA THR A 41 2.36 13.96 -6.67
C THR A 41 2.46 13.55 -5.21
N LEU A 42 2.25 12.26 -4.92
CA LEU A 42 2.26 11.70 -3.58
C LEU A 42 3.67 11.73 -2.98
N LEU A 43 4.63 11.08 -3.63
CA LEU A 43 5.97 10.85 -3.08
C LEU A 43 6.85 12.10 -3.10
N LYS A 44 6.62 13.04 -4.04
CA LYS A 44 7.40 14.29 -4.09
C LYS A 44 7.25 15.16 -2.85
N SER A 45 6.14 15.02 -2.11
CA SER A 45 5.97 15.66 -0.79
C SER A 45 6.98 15.18 0.26
N LYS A 46 7.65 14.04 0.00
CA LYS A 46 8.68 13.41 0.84
C LYS A 46 10.00 13.25 0.09
N GLN A 47 10.30 14.14 -0.84
CA GLN A 47 11.54 14.09 -1.62
C GLN A 47 12.78 14.05 -0.71
N GLY A 48 13.71 13.12 -1.01
CA GLY A 48 14.94 12.91 -0.24
C GLY A 48 14.78 11.99 0.98
N ALA A 49 13.57 11.49 1.26
CA ALA A 49 13.35 10.46 2.27
C ALA A 49 13.87 9.09 1.82
N ASP A 50 14.14 8.22 2.79
CA ASP A 50 14.47 6.82 2.53
C ASP A 50 13.24 5.98 2.18
N LEU A 51 13.48 4.78 1.63
CA LEU A 51 12.41 3.87 1.20
C LEU A 51 11.45 3.49 2.33
N LEU A 52 11.92 3.33 3.57
CA LEU A 52 11.05 2.98 4.69
C LEU A 52 10.13 4.14 5.07
N THR A 53 10.65 5.36 5.03
CA THR A 53 9.88 6.57 5.26
C THR A 53 8.84 6.78 4.14
N LEU A 54 9.21 6.52 2.89
CA LEU A 54 8.27 6.56 1.76
C LEU A 54 7.19 5.48 1.87
N ALA A 55 7.55 4.27 2.27
CA ALA A 55 6.62 3.17 2.50
C ALA A 55 5.62 3.50 3.62
N GLN A 56 6.09 3.91 4.80
CA GLN A 56 5.20 4.30 5.91
C GLN A 56 4.26 5.45 5.50
N TYR A 57 4.79 6.49 4.84
CA TYR A 57 3.95 7.58 4.38
C TYR A 57 2.85 7.12 3.40
N THR A 58 3.19 6.20 2.50
CA THR A 58 2.24 5.63 1.54
C THR A 58 1.20 4.75 2.23
N ILE A 59 1.59 3.99 3.28
CA ILE A 59 0.67 3.22 4.14
C ILE A 59 -0.32 4.15 4.86
N ASP A 60 0.15 5.26 5.42
CA ASP A 60 -0.71 6.22 6.12
C ASP A 60 -1.78 6.83 5.18
N VAL A 61 -1.37 7.10 3.93
CA VAL A 61 -2.25 7.57 2.87
C VAL A 61 -3.25 6.47 2.50
N LEU A 62 -2.77 5.24 2.29
CA LEU A 62 -3.63 4.08 1.97
C LEU A 62 -4.68 3.84 3.05
N TYR A 63 -4.29 3.89 4.33
CA TYR A 63 -5.19 3.78 5.47
C TYR A 63 -6.30 4.84 5.43
N THR A 64 -5.93 6.08 5.10
CA THR A 64 -6.88 7.19 4.99
C THR A 64 -7.86 6.98 3.85
N GLU A 65 -7.37 6.61 2.66
CA GLU A 65 -8.20 6.40 1.47
C GLU A 65 -9.13 5.19 1.61
N VAL A 66 -8.66 4.10 2.22
CA VAL A 66 -9.50 2.93 2.53
C VAL A 66 -10.62 3.34 3.49
N ASN A 67 -10.32 4.06 4.56
CA ASN A 67 -11.33 4.51 5.52
C ASN A 67 -12.34 5.48 4.90
N ASN A 68 -11.90 6.36 4.00
CA ASN A 68 -12.79 7.25 3.25
C ASN A 68 -13.72 6.45 2.33
N THR A 69 -13.18 5.43 1.66
CA THR A 69 -13.95 4.52 0.79
C THR A 69 -14.98 3.74 1.60
N VAL A 70 -14.61 3.18 2.76
CA VAL A 70 -15.55 2.49 3.66
C VAL A 70 -16.70 3.41 4.11
N LYS A 71 -16.41 4.67 4.45
CA LYS A 71 -17.44 5.65 4.81
C LYS A 71 -18.39 5.94 3.64
N LEU A 72 -17.85 6.07 2.44
CA LEU A 72 -18.64 6.25 1.22
C LEU A 72 -19.54 5.05 0.96
N ILE A 73 -19.02 3.82 1.03
CA ILE A 73 -19.79 2.59 0.82
C ILE A 73 -20.97 2.51 1.80
N LYS A 74 -20.74 2.77 3.10
CA LYS A 74 -21.83 2.82 4.10
C LYS A 74 -22.92 3.83 3.69
N THR A 75 -22.52 5.00 3.21
CA THR A 75 -23.45 6.04 2.73
C THR A 75 -24.27 5.54 1.53
N LEU A 76 -23.62 4.88 0.57
CA LEU A 76 -24.28 4.34 -0.62
C LEU A 76 -25.28 3.22 -0.28
N ILE A 77 -24.96 2.32 0.65
CA ILE A 77 -25.89 1.29 1.15
C ILE A 77 -27.18 1.92 1.68
N HIS A 78 -27.07 3.03 2.42
CA HIS A 78 -28.24 3.75 2.94
C HIS A 78 -28.98 4.54 1.85
N GLN A 79 -28.26 5.19 0.95
CA GLN A 79 -28.84 6.00 -0.14
C GLN A 79 -29.66 5.14 -1.10
N PHE A 80 -29.19 3.92 -1.39
CA PHE A 80 -29.82 2.98 -2.32
C PHE A 80 -30.64 1.89 -1.61
N ASP A 81 -31.14 2.14 -0.40
CA ASP A 81 -31.88 1.16 0.41
C ASP A 81 -33.09 0.53 -0.32
N LYS A 82 -33.69 1.29 -1.25
CA LYS A 82 -34.86 0.91 -2.06
C LYS A 82 -34.51 0.32 -3.43
N ASP A 83 -33.24 0.28 -3.82
CA ASP A 83 -32.75 -0.37 -5.03
C ASP A 83 -32.00 -1.65 -4.61
N PRO A 84 -32.64 -2.84 -4.70
CA PRO A 84 -32.04 -4.07 -4.22
C PRO A 84 -30.72 -4.42 -4.93
N THR A 85 -30.60 -4.12 -6.22
CA THR A 85 -29.42 -4.44 -7.02
C THR A 85 -28.25 -3.56 -6.60
N ALA A 86 -28.46 -2.25 -6.55
CA ALA A 86 -27.43 -1.30 -6.11
C ALA A 86 -26.99 -1.59 -4.66
N LYS A 87 -27.95 -1.84 -3.76
CA LYS A 87 -27.68 -2.16 -2.36
C LYS A 87 -26.88 -3.46 -2.20
N SER A 88 -27.17 -4.47 -3.03
CA SER A 88 -26.43 -5.73 -3.01
C SER A 88 -24.96 -5.50 -3.39
N HIS A 89 -24.72 -4.80 -4.50
CA HIS A 89 -23.38 -4.44 -4.95
C HIS A 89 -22.60 -3.67 -3.88
N TYR A 90 -23.19 -2.62 -3.28
CA TYR A 90 -22.49 -1.87 -2.23
C TYR A 90 -22.23 -2.66 -0.95
N ARG A 91 -23.07 -3.66 -0.64
CA ARG A 91 -22.81 -4.57 0.48
C ARG A 91 -21.64 -5.50 0.19
N GLU A 92 -21.53 -6.01 -1.02
CA GLU A 92 -20.39 -6.83 -1.43
C GLU A 92 -19.08 -6.03 -1.34
N CYS A 93 -19.05 -4.82 -1.91
CA CYS A 93 -17.93 -3.90 -1.72
C CYS A 93 -17.65 -3.58 -0.24
N PHE A 94 -18.68 -3.53 0.61
CA PHE A 94 -18.49 -3.35 2.04
C PHE A 94 -17.80 -4.54 2.70
N GLU A 95 -18.13 -5.76 2.30
CA GLU A 95 -17.45 -6.96 2.79
C GLU A 95 -15.97 -6.94 2.40
N LEU A 96 -15.66 -6.58 1.14
CA LEU A 96 -14.29 -6.50 0.64
C LEU A 96 -13.46 -5.39 1.31
N PHE A 97 -14.02 -4.22 1.57
CA PHE A 97 -13.24 -3.11 2.12
C PHE A 97 -13.21 -3.04 3.66
N ALA A 98 -14.30 -3.43 4.34
CA ALA A 98 -14.55 -3.02 5.73
C ALA A 98 -14.60 -4.16 6.76
N LYS A 99 -14.71 -5.41 6.32
CA LYS A 99 -14.88 -6.56 7.22
C LYS A 99 -13.54 -7.13 7.66
N PRO A 100 -13.52 -8.06 8.63
CA PRO A 100 -12.33 -8.83 8.93
C PRO A 100 -11.77 -9.45 7.64
N ASN A 101 -10.46 -9.30 7.43
CA ASN A 101 -9.73 -9.67 6.21
C ASN A 101 -9.98 -8.80 4.97
N GLY A 102 -10.84 -7.78 5.05
CA GLY A 102 -10.98 -6.79 3.99
C GLY A 102 -9.88 -5.74 4.01
N ALA A 103 -9.81 -4.91 2.98
CA ALA A 103 -8.77 -3.91 2.77
C ALA A 103 -8.36 -3.12 4.03
N ALA A 104 -9.33 -2.68 4.85
CA ALA A 104 -9.03 -1.92 6.07
C ALA A 104 -8.17 -2.70 7.09
N ALA A 105 -8.44 -3.99 7.28
CA ALA A 105 -7.63 -4.84 8.14
C ALA A 105 -6.26 -5.15 7.50
N VAL A 106 -6.26 -5.36 6.18
CA VAL A 106 -5.03 -5.65 5.42
C VAL A 106 -4.02 -4.51 5.51
N VAL A 107 -4.45 -3.24 5.54
CA VAL A 107 -3.50 -2.10 5.72
C VAL A 107 -2.73 -2.19 7.04
N GLU A 108 -3.37 -2.62 8.12
CA GLU A 108 -2.69 -2.81 9.41
C GLU A 108 -1.66 -3.96 9.33
N GLU A 109 -1.99 -5.03 8.60
CA GLU A 109 -1.07 -6.14 8.36
C GLU A 109 0.13 -5.71 7.51
N ILE A 110 -0.09 -4.94 6.45
CA ILE A 110 0.96 -4.33 5.62
C ILE A 110 1.95 -3.55 6.50
N GLU A 111 1.45 -2.72 7.42
CA GLU A 111 2.29 -1.94 8.33
C GLU A 111 3.11 -2.84 9.26
N ASN A 112 2.48 -3.87 9.83
CA ASN A 112 3.17 -4.84 10.69
C ASN A 112 4.26 -5.61 9.93
N LYS A 113 3.99 -6.00 8.69
CA LYS A 113 4.95 -6.67 7.80
C LYS A 113 6.14 -5.78 7.48
N MET A 114 5.91 -4.52 7.13
CA MET A 114 6.97 -3.54 6.91
C MET A 114 7.84 -3.34 8.16
N LYS A 115 7.23 -3.15 9.34
CA LYS A 115 7.96 -2.99 10.62
C LYS A 115 8.77 -4.24 11.00
N GLY A 116 8.29 -5.42 10.61
CA GLY A 116 8.99 -6.69 10.77
C GLY A 116 10.08 -6.95 9.72
N GLY A 117 10.22 -6.10 8.70
CA GLY A 117 11.13 -6.32 7.57
C GLY A 117 10.68 -7.39 6.58
N ASP A 118 9.43 -7.86 6.69
CA ASP A 118 8.81 -8.84 5.79
C ASP A 118 8.21 -8.11 4.57
N TYR A 119 9.10 -7.63 3.69
CA TYR A 119 8.69 -6.84 2.51
C TYR A 119 8.02 -7.69 1.43
N ASP A 120 8.27 -9.00 1.42
CA ASP A 120 7.61 -9.94 0.51
C ASP A 120 6.16 -10.15 0.95
N GLY A 121 5.91 -10.39 2.24
CA GLY A 121 4.56 -10.44 2.79
C GLY A 121 3.82 -9.09 2.68
N MET A 122 4.53 -7.98 2.85
CA MET A 122 3.98 -6.64 2.59
C MET A 122 3.50 -6.51 1.13
N ARG A 123 4.30 -6.97 0.17
CA ARG A 123 3.95 -6.98 -1.26
C ARG A 123 2.72 -7.84 -1.53
N GLU A 124 2.67 -9.05 -1.01
CA GLU A 124 1.52 -9.95 -1.18
C GLU A 124 0.23 -9.32 -0.65
N MET A 125 0.29 -8.67 0.52
CA MET A 125 -0.86 -7.99 1.10
C MET A 125 -1.33 -6.79 0.26
N THR A 126 -0.42 -6.05 -0.40
CA THR A 126 -0.85 -4.99 -1.34
C THR A 126 -1.65 -5.55 -2.52
N LEU A 127 -1.29 -6.73 -3.03
CA LEU A 127 -2.03 -7.40 -4.10
C LEU A 127 -3.43 -7.85 -3.64
N SER A 128 -3.59 -8.21 -2.37
CA SER A 128 -4.91 -8.51 -1.80
C SER A 128 -5.85 -7.32 -1.89
N ILE A 129 -5.36 -6.10 -1.61
CA ILE A 129 -6.17 -4.87 -1.74
C ILE A 129 -6.54 -4.60 -3.19
N THR A 130 -5.64 -4.85 -4.14
CA THR A 130 -5.94 -4.77 -5.58
C THR A 130 -7.04 -5.76 -5.97
N GLY A 131 -6.99 -7.00 -5.45
CA GLY A 131 -8.05 -7.99 -5.67
C GLY A 131 -9.41 -7.59 -5.09
N ASP A 132 -9.43 -6.95 -3.91
CA ASP A 132 -10.65 -6.39 -3.32
C ASP A 132 -11.23 -5.27 -4.20
N TYR A 133 -10.36 -4.40 -4.75
CA TYR A 133 -10.75 -3.36 -5.71
C TYR A 133 -11.35 -3.98 -6.97
N ASP A 134 -10.66 -4.94 -7.59
CA ASP A 134 -11.11 -5.55 -8.84
C ASP A 134 -12.43 -6.28 -8.67
N THR A 135 -12.58 -7.06 -7.59
CA THR A 135 -13.84 -7.74 -7.27
C THR A 135 -14.98 -6.74 -7.05
N CYS A 136 -14.73 -5.65 -6.32
CA CYS A 136 -15.75 -4.64 -6.06
C CYS A 136 -16.14 -3.83 -7.31
N ILE A 137 -15.17 -3.40 -8.13
CA ILE A 137 -15.40 -2.43 -9.21
C ILE A 137 -15.57 -3.09 -10.58
N ASN A 138 -14.76 -4.09 -10.87
CA ASN A 138 -14.69 -4.74 -12.18
C ASN A 138 -15.52 -6.03 -12.23
N ASP A 139 -15.94 -6.57 -11.09
CA ASP A 139 -16.67 -7.84 -10.98
C ASP A 139 -15.98 -8.95 -11.80
N ASP A 140 -14.77 -9.30 -11.38
CA ASP A 140 -13.87 -10.24 -12.05
C ASP A 140 -14.38 -11.71 -12.09
N SER A 141 -15.64 -11.93 -11.70
CA SER A 141 -16.30 -13.22 -11.77
C SER A 141 -16.56 -13.63 -13.23
N PRO A 142 -16.18 -14.86 -13.65
CA PRO A 142 -16.42 -15.33 -15.01
C PRO A 142 -17.89 -15.26 -15.42
N GLY A 143 -18.20 -14.43 -16.42
CA GLY A 143 -19.55 -14.26 -16.98
C GLY A 143 -20.44 -13.26 -16.23
N ALA A 144 -19.92 -12.58 -15.21
CA ALA A 144 -20.62 -11.47 -14.58
C ALA A 144 -20.61 -10.23 -15.49
N ILE A 145 -21.68 -9.43 -15.40
CA ILE A 145 -21.73 -8.11 -16.01
C ILE A 145 -21.49 -7.13 -14.86
N PRO A 146 -20.41 -6.34 -14.89
CA PRO A 146 -20.09 -5.43 -13.80
C PRO A 146 -21.28 -4.50 -13.55
N TYR A 147 -21.62 -4.31 -12.28
CA TYR A 147 -22.65 -3.34 -11.92
C TYR A 147 -22.23 -1.95 -12.45
N PRO A 148 -23.06 -1.28 -13.28
CA PRO A 148 -22.68 -0.01 -13.90
C PRO A 148 -22.79 1.13 -12.88
N ASP A 149 -21.86 1.16 -11.92
CA ASP A 149 -21.88 2.11 -10.83
C ASP A 149 -21.59 3.54 -11.31
N LYS A 150 -22.56 4.43 -11.11
CA LYS A 150 -22.47 5.86 -11.44
C LYS A 150 -22.18 6.73 -10.21
N SER A 151 -21.95 6.10 -9.05
CA SER A 151 -21.59 6.78 -7.81
C SER A 151 -20.13 7.26 -7.83
N LEU A 152 -19.66 7.79 -6.70
CA LEU A 152 -18.26 8.15 -6.52
C LEU A 152 -17.37 6.94 -6.15
N LEU A 153 -17.96 5.77 -5.86
CA LEU A 153 -17.21 4.61 -5.39
C LEU A 153 -16.10 4.17 -6.37
N PRO A 154 -16.31 4.06 -7.69
CA PRO A 154 -15.23 3.67 -8.61
C PRO A 154 -14.04 4.62 -8.55
N LYS A 155 -14.28 5.92 -8.34
CA LYS A 155 -13.21 6.91 -8.18
C LYS A 155 -12.45 6.73 -6.87
N TYR A 156 -13.14 6.52 -5.76
CA TYR A 156 -12.52 6.36 -4.43
C TYR A 156 -11.73 5.05 -4.36
N ALA A 157 -12.33 3.95 -4.80
CA ALA A 157 -11.70 2.64 -4.85
C ALA A 157 -10.49 2.64 -5.80
N LYS A 158 -10.55 3.36 -6.93
CA LYS A 158 -9.39 3.51 -7.82
C LYS A 158 -8.20 4.19 -7.14
N VAL A 159 -8.44 5.22 -6.31
CA VAL A 159 -7.34 5.85 -5.56
C VAL A 159 -6.71 4.86 -4.58
N VAL A 160 -7.53 4.05 -3.89
CA VAL A 160 -7.02 2.96 -3.04
C VAL A 160 -6.11 2.02 -3.83
N ASN A 161 -6.57 1.55 -5.01
CA ASN A 161 -5.78 0.66 -5.86
C ASN A 161 -4.49 1.32 -6.36
N ASP A 162 -4.56 2.56 -6.85
CA ASP A 162 -3.38 3.28 -7.34
C ASP A 162 -2.34 3.49 -6.22
N VAL A 163 -2.78 3.75 -4.98
CA VAL A 163 -1.88 3.88 -3.81
C VAL A 163 -1.31 2.53 -3.39
N ALA A 164 -2.11 1.46 -3.42
CA ALA A 164 -1.63 0.10 -3.16
C ALA A 164 -0.56 -0.33 -4.17
N ASN A 165 -0.72 0.00 -5.45
CA ASN A 165 0.29 -0.27 -6.49
C ASN A 165 1.59 0.50 -6.28
N ILE A 166 1.52 1.76 -5.83
CA ILE A 166 2.73 2.51 -5.44
C ILE A 166 3.47 1.76 -4.32
N LEU A 167 2.72 1.28 -3.33
CA LEU A 167 3.28 0.55 -2.20
C LEU A 167 3.87 -0.82 -2.61
N TYR A 168 3.20 -1.52 -3.53
CA TYR A 168 3.70 -2.73 -4.18
C TYR A 168 5.07 -2.48 -4.83
N VAL A 169 5.22 -1.39 -5.60
CA VAL A 169 6.50 -1.05 -6.21
C VAL A 169 7.56 -0.69 -5.17
N ILE A 170 7.23 0.11 -4.15
CA ILE A 170 8.18 0.41 -3.05
C ILE A 170 8.67 -0.88 -2.37
N SER A 171 7.82 -1.88 -2.19
CA SER A 171 8.21 -3.19 -1.63
C SER A 171 9.24 -3.92 -2.50
N LYS A 172 9.13 -3.86 -3.84
CA LYS A 172 10.13 -4.40 -4.78
C LYS A 172 11.51 -3.81 -4.53
N PHE A 173 11.58 -2.48 -4.39
CA PHE A 173 12.83 -1.79 -4.05
C PHE A 173 13.38 -2.16 -2.67
N LEU A 174 12.52 -2.31 -1.66
CA LEU A 174 12.92 -2.73 -0.30
C LEU A 174 13.52 -4.14 -0.26
N MET A 175 13.01 -5.06 -1.09
CA MET A 175 13.59 -6.41 -1.26
C MET A 175 14.89 -6.41 -2.08
N GLY A 176 15.18 -5.33 -2.81
CA GLY A 176 16.27 -5.30 -3.79
C GLY A 176 15.94 -5.97 -5.12
N ASN A 177 14.66 -6.23 -5.38
CA ASN A 177 14.14 -6.73 -6.65
C ASN A 177 13.88 -5.53 -7.57
N VAL A 178 14.94 -5.00 -8.19
CA VAL A 178 14.87 -3.89 -9.18
C VAL A 178 15.03 -4.48 -10.58
#